data_AF-M1AQP4-F1
#
_entry.id   AF-M1AQP4-F1
#
_cell.length_a   1.000
_cell.length_b   1.000
_cell.length_c   1.000
_cell.angle_alpha   90.00
_cell.angle_beta   90.00
_cell.angle_gamma   90.00
#
_symmetry.space_group_name_H-M   'P 1'
#
loop_
_entity.id
_entity.type
_entity.pdbx_description
1 polymer ?
#
loop_
_entity_poly.entity_id
_entity_poly.type
_entity_poly.pdbx_seq_one_letter_code
_entity_poly.pdbx_strand_id
1 'polypeptide(L)'
;MLINSQTLIVANVGDSRAVISKKGVAEQLSVDHEPNREREIIESKGGFVSNIPGDVPRVDGQLAVAREFGDKSLKRDILVQIQTWQLS
;
A
#
# COMPACT_ATOMS: atom_id res chain seq x y z
N MET A 1 -11.17 6.70 2.76
CA MET A 1 -11.38 6.61 4.22
C MET A 1 -12.84 6.93 4.51
N LEU A 2 -13.48 6.19 5.42
CA LEU A 2 -14.85 6.43 5.87
C LEU A 2 -14.87 6.34 7.40
N ILE A 3 -15.55 7.25 8.08
CA ILE A 3 -15.60 7.29 9.54
C ILE A 3 -17.03 7.55 10.03
N ASN A 4 -17.40 6.90 11.13
CA ASN A 4 -18.55 7.25 11.95
C ASN A 4 -18.13 7.30 13.43
N SER A 5 -19.06 7.54 14.35
CA SER A 5 -18.78 7.70 15.77
C SER A 5 -18.16 6.46 16.47
N GLN A 6 -18.15 5.29 15.83
CA GLN A 6 -17.66 4.03 16.41
C GLN A 6 -16.58 3.36 15.56
N THR A 7 -16.55 3.60 14.26
CA THR A 7 -15.77 2.82 13.31
C THR A 7 -15.08 3.72 12.30
N LEU A 8 -13.81 3.39 12.02
CA LEU A 8 -13.00 3.95 10.96
C LEU A 8 -12.64 2.86 9.96
N ILE A 9 -12.95 3.07 8.69
CA ILE A 9 -12.59 2.19 7.59
C ILE A 9 -11.54 2.89 6.72
N VAL A 10 -10.39 2.24 6.58
CA VAL A 10 -9.29 2.68 5.72
C VAL A 10 -9.18 1.71 4.56
N ALA A 11 -9.27 2.23 3.34
CA ALA A 11 -8.99 1.48 2.13
C ALA A 11 -7.75 2.11 1.49
N ASN A 12 -6.65 1.36 1.43
CA ASN A 12 -5.39 1.82 0.85
C ASN A 12 -5.10 1.15 -0.49
N VAL A 13 -4.55 1.93 -1.43
CA VAL A 13 -3.97 1.49 -2.71
C VAL A 13 -2.82 2.44 -3.02
N GLY A 14 -1.61 2.08 -2.59
CA GLY A 14 -0.39 2.84 -2.86
C GLY A 14 0.53 2.87 -1.65
N ASP A 15 1.47 3.81 -1.66
CA ASP A 15 2.42 4.10 -0.58
C ASP A 15 1.93 5.23 0.35
N SER A 16 0.73 5.74 0.14
CA SER A 16 0.08 6.62 1.13
C SER A 16 -0.18 5.89 2.44
N ARG A 17 -0.08 6.61 3.55
CA ARG A 17 -0.24 6.07 4.90
C ARG A 17 -1.30 6.79 5.71
N ALA A 18 -2.23 6.03 6.26
CA ALA A 18 -3.17 6.50 7.29
C ALA A 18 -2.60 6.21 8.68
N VAL A 19 -2.63 7.21 9.56
CA VAL A 19 -2.16 7.13 10.95
C VAL A 19 -3.20 7.82 11.83
N ILE A 20 -3.47 7.27 13.02
CA ILE A 20 -4.28 7.89 14.06
C ILE A 20 -3.43 8.20 15.28
N SER A 21 -3.75 9.28 16.00
CA SER A 21 -3.18 9.55 17.32
C SER A 21 -4.20 9.17 18.39
N LYS A 22 -3.83 8.24 19.28
CA LYS A 22 -4.63 7.84 20.44
C LYS A 22 -3.81 8.10 21.70
N LYS A 23 -4.32 8.99 22.57
CA LYS A 23 -3.67 9.36 23.85
C LYS A 23 -2.21 9.81 23.66
N GLY A 24 -1.92 10.50 22.55
CA GLY A 24 -0.57 10.98 22.21
C GLY A 24 0.34 9.94 21.54
N VAL A 25 -0.14 8.72 21.28
CA VAL A 25 0.60 7.67 20.57
C VAL A 25 0.09 7.56 19.13
N ALA A 26 1.01 7.56 18.17
CA ALA A 26 0.70 7.37 16.76
C ALA A 26 0.58 5.87 16.41
N GLU A 27 -0.54 5.47 15.83
CA GLU A 27 -0.82 4.11 15.37
C GLU A 27 -1.05 4.11 13.86
N GLN A 28 -0.31 3.27 13.13
CA GLN A 28 -0.47 3.11 11.69
C GLN A 28 -1.71 2.27 11.37
N LEU A 29 -2.58 2.79 10.52
CA LEU A 29 -3.88 2.20 10.19
C LEU A 29 -3.92 1.48 8.85
N SER A 30 -3.05 1.85 7.92
CA SER A 30 -2.90 1.23 6.60
C SER A 30 -1.55 0.52 6.47
N VAL A 31 -1.42 -0.35 5.48
CA VAL A 31 -0.12 -0.92 5.09
C VAL A 31 0.25 -0.31 3.76
N ASP A 32 1.47 0.20 3.67
CA ASP A 32 2.03 0.78 2.45
C ASP A 32 2.34 -0.36 1.48
N HIS A 33 1.92 -0.20 0.22
CA HIS A 33 2.16 -1.19 -0.82
C HIS A 33 3.52 -0.94 -1.48
N GLU A 34 4.60 -1.14 -0.73
CA GLU A 34 5.97 -1.01 -1.21
C GLU A 34 6.41 -2.22 -2.04
N PRO A 35 7.19 -2.06 -3.13
CA PRO A 35 7.58 -3.16 -4.01
C PRO A 35 8.27 -4.33 -3.29
N ASN A 36 9.19 -4.06 -2.37
CA ASN A 36 9.87 -5.13 -1.62
C ASN A 36 8.92 -5.91 -0.70
N ARG A 37 7.91 -5.25 -0.12
CA ARG A 37 6.93 -5.88 0.76
C ARG A 37 6.01 -6.82 -0.03
N GLU A 38 5.68 -6.48 -1.28
CA GLU A 38 4.79 -7.28 -2.13
C GLU A 38 5.52 -8.14 -3.16
N ARG A 39 6.85 -8.32 -3.01
CA ARG A 39 7.70 -9.03 -3.98
C ARG A 39 7.09 -10.35 -4.43
N GLU A 40 6.68 -11.20 -3.50
CA GLU A 40 6.12 -12.52 -3.83
C GLU A 40 4.87 -12.43 -4.72
N ILE A 41 3.99 -11.46 -4.46
CA ILE A 41 2.77 -11.23 -5.25
C ILE A 41 3.13 -10.66 -6.63
N ILE A 42 4.10 -9.75 -6.70
CA ILE A 42 4.57 -9.16 -7.96
C ILE A 42 5.20 -10.25 -8.85
N GLU A 43 6.09 -11.05 -8.28
CA GLU A 43 6.84 -12.10 -8.98
C GLU A 43 5.93 -13.27 -9.39
N SER A 44 4.96 -13.65 -8.56
CA SER A 44 3.96 -14.68 -8.93
C SER A 44 3.04 -14.25 -10.08
N LYS A 45 2.90 -12.94 -10.33
CA LYS A 45 2.17 -12.37 -11.47
C LYS A 45 3.08 -12.03 -12.66
N GLY A 46 4.32 -12.54 -12.68
CA GLY A 46 5.26 -12.38 -13.78
C GLY A 46 5.95 -11.02 -13.87
N GLY A 47 5.86 -10.17 -12.83
CA GLY A 47 6.69 -8.97 -12.69
C GLY A 47 7.99 -9.25 -11.95
N PHE A 48 8.77 -8.20 -11.69
CA PHE A 48 9.94 -8.27 -10.80
C PHE A 48 10.12 -7.00 -9.97
N VAL A 49 10.90 -7.10 -8.89
CA VAL A 49 11.30 -5.95 -8.07
C VAL A 49 12.78 -5.64 -8.29
N SER A 50 13.06 -4.50 -8.91
CA SER A 50 14.42 -3.98 -9.08
C SER A 50 14.91 -3.26 -7.82
N ASN A 51 16.15 -3.53 -7.41
CA ASN A 51 16.83 -2.91 -6.26
C ASN A 51 18.19 -2.37 -6.71
N ILE A 52 18.20 -1.24 -7.41
CA ILE A 52 19.44 -0.61 -7.89
C ILE A 52 20.07 0.18 -6.73
N PRO A 53 21.38 0.01 -6.43
CA PRO A 53 22.05 0.80 -5.40
C PRO A 53 21.90 2.31 -5.63
N GLY A 54 21.37 3.03 -4.64
CA GLY A 54 21.11 4.47 -4.74
C GLY A 54 19.74 4.86 -5.32
N ASP A 55 18.89 3.89 -5.68
CA ASP A 55 17.49 4.11 -6.07
C ASP A 55 16.54 3.42 -5.09
N VAL A 56 15.27 3.78 -5.15
CA VAL A 56 14.20 3.07 -4.44
C VAL A 56 13.86 1.77 -5.16
N PRO A 57 13.33 0.76 -4.45
CA PRO A 57 12.80 -0.45 -5.08
C PRO A 57 11.71 -0.09 -6.10
N ARG A 58 11.73 -0.73 -7.28
CA ARG A 58 10.70 -0.50 -8.31
C ARG A 58 10.12 -1.78 -8.88
N VAL A 59 8.82 -1.80 -9.12
CA VAL A 59 8.12 -2.81 -9.91
C VAL A 59 8.48 -2.62 -11.38
N ASP A 60 9.01 -3.69 -11.98
CA ASP A 60 9.47 -3.74 -13.37
C ASP A 60 10.44 -2.60 -13.76
N GLY A 61 11.19 -2.08 -12.79
CA GLY A 61 12.08 -0.94 -12.98
C GLY A 61 11.39 0.42 -13.18
N GLN A 62 10.06 0.49 -13.03
CA GLN A 62 9.27 1.67 -13.38
C GLN A 62 8.63 2.31 -12.14
N LEU A 63 7.74 1.58 -11.46
CA LEU A 63 6.93 2.14 -10.37
C LEU A 63 7.56 1.92 -9.00
N ALA A 64 7.66 2.98 -8.20
CA ALA A 64 8.12 2.89 -6.80
C ALA A 64 7.03 2.34 -5.85
N VAL A 65 5.86 1.96 -6.37
CA VAL A 65 4.71 1.42 -5.63
C VAL A 65 4.27 0.09 -6.23
N ALA A 66 3.77 -0.81 -5.39
CA ALA A 66 3.30 -2.14 -5.81
C ALA A 66 1.85 -2.13 -6.33
N ARG A 67 1.03 -1.17 -5.88
CA ARG A 67 -0.38 -1.05 -6.26
C ARG A 67 -0.75 0.41 -6.47
N GLU A 68 -1.35 0.71 -7.61
CA GLU A 68 -1.87 2.04 -7.91
C GLU A 68 -2.98 1.98 -8.96
N PHE A 69 -3.74 3.06 -9.08
CA PHE A 69 -4.66 3.25 -10.20
C PHE A 69 -4.03 4.16 -11.24
N GLY A 70 -4.15 3.81 -12.52
CA GLY A 70 -3.85 4.73 -13.63
C GLY A 70 -2.74 4.28 -14.56
N ASP A 71 -1.81 3.44 -14.12
CA ASP A 71 -0.80 2.88 -15.01
C ASP A 71 -1.39 1.74 -15.85
N LYS A 72 -1.74 2.08 -17.10
CA LYS A 72 -2.33 1.15 -18.06
C LYS A 72 -1.34 0.07 -18.53
N SER A 73 -0.06 0.40 -18.61
CA SER A 73 1.02 -0.47 -19.08
C SER A 73 1.37 -1.55 -18.07
N LEU A 74 1.18 -1.29 -16.79
CA LEU A 74 1.53 -2.18 -15.68
C LEU A 74 0.29 -2.78 -14.99
N LYS A 75 -0.87 -2.75 -15.66
CA LYS A 75 -2.12 -3.31 -15.12
C LYS A 75 -1.97 -4.78 -14.79
N ARG A 76 -1.90 -5.04 -13.49
CA ARG A 76 -2.10 -6.34 -12.85
C ARG A 76 -3.39 -6.28 -12.04
N ASP A 77 -3.91 -7.42 -11.60
CA ASP A 77 -5.06 -7.43 -10.69
C ASP A 77 -4.73 -6.65 -9.42
N ILE A 78 -5.31 -5.45 -9.28
CA ILE A 78 -5.13 -4.56 -8.14
C ILE A 78 -6.06 -5.02 -7.03
N LEU A 79 -5.49 -5.38 -5.88
CA LEU A 79 -6.26 -5.65 -4.67
C LEU A 79 -6.27 -4.40 -3.79
N VAL A 80 -7.46 -3.99 -3.36
CA VAL A 80 -7.63 -2.92 -2.37
C VAL A 80 -7.48 -3.51 -0.98
N GLN A 81 -6.56 -2.98 -0.18
CA GLN A 81 -6.45 -3.40 1.21
C GLN A 81 -7.40 -2.58 2.08
N ILE A 82 -8.38 -3.26 2.68
CA ILE A 82 -9.37 -2.64 3.56
C ILE A 82 -9.06 -3.04 5.00
N GLN A 83 -8.92 -2.05 5.87
CA GLN A 83 -8.80 -2.22 7.32
C GLN A 83 -9.95 -1.51 8.04
N THR A 84 -10.53 -2.20 9.02
CA THR A 84 -11.59 -1.68 9.88
C THR A 84 -11.05 -1.52 11.29
N TRP A 85 -11.24 -0.33 11.85
CA TRP A 85 -10.76 0.07 13.17
C TRP A 85 -11.91 0.50 14.05
N GLN A 86 -11.93 0.03 15.30
CA GLN A 86 -12.88 0.49 16.30
C GLN A 86 -12.32 1.72 17.03
N LEU A 87 -13.16 2.73 17.18
CA LEU A 87 -12.89 3.97 17.90
C LEU A 87 -13.39 3.79 19.35
N SER A 88 -12.62 3.06 20.14
CA SER A 88 -12.82 2.89 21.60
C SER A 88 -11.90 3.82 22.39
#